data_AF-A0A7S0RCL5-F1
#
_entry.id   AF-A0A7S0RCL5-F1
#
_cell.length_a   1.000
_cell.length_b   1.000
_cell.length_c   1.000
_cell.angle_alpha   90.00
_cell.angle_beta   90.00
_cell.angle_gamma   90.00
#
_symmetry.space_group_name_H-M   'P 1'
#
loop_
_entity.id
_entity.type
_entity.pdbx_description
1 polymer ?
#
loop_
_entity_poly.entity_id
_entity_poly.type
_entity_poly.pdbx_seq_one_letter_code
_entity_poly.pdbx_strand_id
1 'polypeptide(L)'
;TGNLLATPCGSMYCIDWEFATMGPAAFDLGCVLGCLLLAWVTLGWSKGTDSAQQRQRQRAWLADSAAVFWQQFSAKYGAMQRAAHGAQQGAEAAAFDEQAMFRDMVGFAAFYMIRLTI
;
A
#
# COMPACT_ATOMS: atom_id res chain seq x y z
N THR A 1 3.02 -3.10 -10.36
CA THR A 1 1.61 -3.11 -9.94
C THR A 1 0.77 -3.78 -11.02
N GLY A 2 0.71 -5.11 -11.05
CA GLY A 2 -0.06 -5.84 -12.07
C GLY A 2 -1.57 -5.81 -11.85
N ASN A 3 -2.00 -5.70 -10.60
CA ASN A 3 -3.40 -5.93 -10.20
C ASN A 3 -4.17 -4.62 -9.94
N LEU A 4 -3.59 -3.48 -10.35
CA LEU A 4 -4.18 -2.16 -10.22
C LEU A 4 -4.17 -1.48 -11.59
N LEU A 5 -5.34 -1.14 -12.10
CA LEU A 5 -5.50 -0.34 -13.30
C LEU A 5 -5.81 1.10 -12.90
N ALA A 6 -5.02 2.04 -13.41
CA ALA A 6 -5.24 3.47 -13.21
C ALA A 6 -5.50 4.14 -14.56
N THR A 7 -6.46 5.06 -14.57
CA THR A 7 -6.80 5.86 -15.76
C THR A 7 -6.20 7.26 -15.63
N PRO A 8 -5.87 7.94 -16.75
CA PRO A 8 -5.40 9.33 -16.70
C PRO A 8 -6.40 10.30 -16.10
N CYS A 9 -7.70 9.98 -16.15
CA CYS A 9 -8.78 10.77 -15.55
C CYS A 9 -8.98 10.52 -14.03
N GLY A 10 -8.15 9.68 -13.41
CA GLY A 10 -8.10 9.52 -11.95
C GLY A 10 -8.89 8.33 -11.39
N SER A 11 -9.59 7.56 -12.22
CA SER A 11 -10.22 6.31 -11.76
C SER A 11 -9.18 5.22 -11.56
N MET A 12 -9.34 4.43 -10.50
CA MET A 12 -8.48 3.30 -10.16
C MET A 12 -9.33 2.06 -9.88
N TYR A 13 -8.95 0.93 -10.46
CA TYR A 13 -9.67 -0.34 -10.37
C TYR A 13 -8.72 -1.43 -9.84
N CYS A 14 -9.17 -2.15 -8.82
CA CYS A 14 -8.52 -3.38 -8.38
C CYS A 14 -9.07 -4.55 -9.20
N ILE A 15 -8.18 -5.38 -9.72
CA ILE A 15 -8.53 -6.55 -10.55
C ILE A 15 -7.87 -7.80 -9.97
N ASP A 16 -8.23 -8.96 -10.53
CA ASP A 16 -7.50 -10.21 -10.30
C ASP A 16 -7.48 -10.67 -8.82
N TRP A 17 -8.68 -10.88 -8.26
CA TRP A 17 -8.88 -11.30 -6.86
C TRP A 17 -8.82 -12.82 -6.66
N GLU A 18 -8.25 -13.58 -7.59
CA GLU A 18 -8.28 -15.05 -7.59
C GLU A 18 -7.60 -15.70 -6.37
N PHE A 19 -6.72 -14.97 -5.67
CA PHE A 19 -6.04 -15.41 -4.45
C PHE A 19 -6.73 -14.94 -3.16
N ALA A 20 -7.95 -14.42 -3.24
CA ALA A 20 -8.69 -13.95 -2.06
C ALA A 20 -8.94 -15.11 -1.09
N THR A 21 -8.42 -14.96 0.13
CA THR A 21 -8.63 -15.87 1.25
C THR A 21 -8.71 -15.09 2.55
N MET A 22 -9.13 -15.75 3.63
CA MET A 22 -9.10 -15.16 4.97
C MET A 22 -7.65 -15.12 5.48
N GLY A 23 -7.00 -13.98 5.29
CA GLY A 23 -5.60 -13.76 5.68
C GLY A 23 -5.38 -12.45 6.44
N PRO A 24 -4.11 -12.13 6.77
CA PRO A 24 -3.76 -10.87 7.42
C PRO A 24 -4.09 -9.68 6.50
N ALA A 25 -4.92 -8.75 6.97
CA ALA A 25 -5.29 -7.56 6.18
C ALA A 25 -4.08 -6.72 5.73
N ALA A 26 -3.00 -6.74 6.52
CA ALA A 26 -1.75 -6.06 6.20
C ALA A 26 -1.04 -6.61 4.95
N PHE A 27 -1.37 -7.83 4.49
CA PHE A 27 -0.76 -8.45 3.33
C PHE A 27 -1.01 -7.65 2.05
N ASP A 28 -2.27 -7.33 1.75
CA ASP A 28 -2.64 -6.59 0.54
C ASP A 28 -2.04 -5.17 0.54
N LEU A 29 -2.03 -4.52 1.71
CA LEU A 29 -1.40 -3.22 1.90
C LEU A 29 0.11 -3.29 1.64
N GLY A 30 0.76 -4.35 2.13
CA GLY A 30 2.17 -4.62 1.92
C GLY A 30 2.50 -4.84 0.45
N CYS A 31 1.67 -5.56 -0.29
CA CYS A 31 1.83 -5.75 -1.74
C CYS A 31 1.78 -4.42 -2.52
N VAL A 32 0.85 -3.53 -2.18
CA VAL A 32 0.76 -2.19 -2.79
C VAL A 32 1.98 -1.35 -2.44
N LEU A 33 2.37 -1.30 -1.17
CA LEU A 33 3.54 -0.56 -0.72
C LEU A 33 4.84 -1.09 -1.36
N GLY A 34 5.03 -2.40 -1.36
CA GLY A 34 6.19 -3.05 -1.97
C GLY A 34 6.30 -2.75 -3.47
N CYS A 35 5.17 -2.72 -4.18
CA CYS A 35 5.15 -2.29 -5.58
C CYS A 35 5.58 -0.82 -5.79
N LEU A 36 5.09 0.11 -4.94
CA LEU A 36 5.48 1.52 -5.02
C LEU A 36 6.98 1.69 -4.74
N LEU A 37 7.51 0.99 -3.75
CA LEU A 37 8.93 1.02 -3.38
C LEU A 37 9.80 0.39 -4.47
N LEU A 38 9.38 -0.72 -5.09
CA LEU A 38 10.09 -1.29 -6.24
C LEU A 38 10.14 -0.31 -7.41
N ALA A 39 9.01 0.32 -7.76
CA ALA A 39 8.98 1.34 -8.80
C ALA A 39 9.91 2.53 -8.47
N TRP A 40 10.01 2.90 -7.19
CA TRP A 40 10.91 3.95 -6.74
C TRP A 40 12.38 3.55 -6.89
N VAL A 41 12.72 2.30 -6.55
CA VAL A 41 14.08 1.76 -6.69
C VAL A 41 14.45 1.70 -8.17
N THR A 42 13.60 1.14 -9.04
CA THR A 42 13.92 0.95 -10.47
C THR A 42 14.22 2.26 -11.19
N LEU A 43 13.54 3.35 -10.84
CA LEU A 43 13.83 4.69 -11.38
C LEU A 43 15.21 5.23 -10.96
N GLY A 44 15.76 4.78 -9.83
CA GLY A 44 17.11 5.11 -9.42
C GLY A 44 18.19 4.46 -10.30
N TRP A 45 17.89 3.29 -10.86
CA TRP A 45 18.80 2.51 -11.70
C TRP A 45 18.51 2.61 -13.20
N SER A 46 17.37 3.21 -13.58
CA SER A 46 16.95 3.33 -14.97
C SER A 46 17.92 4.16 -15.80
N LYS A 47 18.40 3.56 -16.89
CA LYS A 47 19.19 4.20 -17.96
C LYS A 47 18.33 4.61 -19.16
N GLY A 48 17.01 4.74 -18.96
CA GLY A 48 16.05 5.08 -20.01
C GLY A 48 16.24 6.49 -20.59
N THR A 49 15.38 6.84 -21.55
CA THR A 49 15.38 8.11 -22.29
C THR A 49 14.99 9.32 -21.45
N ASP A 50 14.42 9.10 -20.25
CA ASP A 50 14.06 10.18 -19.34
C ASP A 50 15.31 10.92 -18.83
N SER A 51 15.18 12.22 -18.62
CA SER A 51 16.20 13.00 -17.93
C SER A 51 16.33 12.61 -16.45
N ALA A 52 17.50 12.86 -15.86
CA ALA A 52 17.72 12.65 -14.42
C ALA A 52 16.70 13.43 -13.56
N GLN A 53 16.31 14.63 -14.00
CA GLN A 53 15.31 15.45 -13.30
C GLN A 53 13.89 14.85 -13.36
N GLN A 54 13.49 14.27 -14.50
CA GLN A 54 12.20 13.57 -14.61
C GLN A 54 12.15 12.37 -13.67
N ARG A 55 13.20 11.54 -13.66
CA ARG A 55 13.30 10.39 -12.74
C ARG A 55 13.24 10.83 -11.28
N GLN A 56 13.95 11.90 -10.91
CA GLN A 56 13.94 12.39 -9.54
C GLN A 56 12.55 12.91 -9.12
N ARG A 57 11.84 13.62 -10.00
CA ARG A 57 10.46 14.06 -9.73
C ARG A 57 9.51 12.89 -9.54
N GLN A 58 9.61 11.88 -10.39
CA GLN A 58 8.77 10.68 -10.28
C GLN A 58 9.10 9.87 -9.01
N ARG A 59 10.37 9.77 -8.62
CA ARG A 59 10.78 9.18 -7.35
C ARG A 59 10.22 9.95 -6.15
N ALA A 60 10.26 11.28 -6.17
CA ALA A 60 9.65 12.09 -5.12
C ALA A 60 8.14 11.82 -5.02
N TRP A 61 7.45 11.78 -6.17
CA TRP A 61 6.02 11.47 -6.23
C TRP A 61 5.69 10.06 -5.70
N LEU A 62 6.48 9.04 -6.02
CA LEU A 62 6.28 7.68 -5.50
C LEU A 62 6.47 7.59 -3.99
N ALA A 63 7.49 8.26 -3.46
CA ALA A 63 7.75 8.30 -2.01
C ALA A 63 6.61 9.02 -1.26
N ASP A 64 6.15 10.14 -1.80
CA ASP A 64 4.99 10.86 -1.26
C ASP A 64 3.71 10.01 -1.35
N SER A 65 3.48 9.35 -2.47
CA SER A 65 2.33 8.45 -2.66
C SER A 65 2.33 7.30 -1.65
N ALA A 66 3.49 6.74 -1.31
CA ALA A 66 3.60 5.70 -0.28
C ALA A 66 3.23 6.23 1.11
N ALA A 67 3.66 7.44 1.46
CA ALA A 67 3.30 8.09 2.73
C ALA A 67 1.80 8.41 2.79
N VAL A 68 1.26 9.03 1.73
CA VAL A 68 -0.16 9.36 1.61
C VAL A 68 -1.03 8.11 1.65
N PHE A 69 -0.60 7.01 1.01
CA PHE A 69 -1.31 5.73 1.03
C PHE A 69 -1.54 5.24 2.47
N TRP A 70 -0.48 5.18 3.27
CA TRP A 70 -0.60 4.76 4.67
C TRP A 70 -1.46 5.72 5.51
N GLN A 71 -1.24 7.03 5.37
CA GLN A 71 -1.99 8.04 6.12
C GLN A 71 -3.49 8.00 5.82
N GLN A 72 -3.85 7.86 4.54
CA GLN A 72 -5.25 7.77 4.13
C GLN A 72 -5.90 6.45 4.57
N PHE A 73 -5.16 5.34 4.49
CA PHE A 73 -5.65 4.04 4.95
C PHE A 73 -5.90 4.04 6.47
N SER A 74 -4.88 4.37 7.27
CA SER A 74 -4.95 4.36 8.74
C SER A 74 -6.08 5.26 9.27
N ALA A 75 -6.20 6.48 8.71
CA ALA A 75 -7.26 7.41 9.08
C ALA A 75 -8.66 6.85 8.78
N LYS A 76 -8.90 6.34 7.56
CA LYS A 76 -10.21 5.81 7.14
C LYS A 76 -10.56 4.52 7.86
N TYR A 77 -9.61 3.59 7.95
CA TYR A 77 -9.81 2.31 8.61
C TYR A 77 -10.05 2.49 10.11
N GLY A 78 -9.26 3.33 10.77
CA GLY A 78 -9.47 3.66 12.18
C GLY A 78 -10.82 4.33 12.44
N ALA A 79 -11.27 5.22 11.55
CA ALA A 79 -12.60 5.83 11.65
C ALA A 79 -13.72 4.80 11.49
N MET A 80 -13.60 3.90 10.52
CA MET A 80 -14.55 2.81 10.28
C MET A 80 -14.62 1.85 11.47
N GLN A 81 -13.49 1.46 12.04
CA GLN A 81 -13.44 0.60 13.22
C GLN A 81 -14.15 1.27 14.40
N ARG A 82 -13.83 2.55 14.71
CA ARG A 82 -14.51 3.30 15.78
C ARG A 82 -16.02 3.37 15.59
N ALA A 83 -16.49 3.58 14.36
CA ALA A 83 -17.92 3.60 14.04
C ALA A 83 -18.58 2.23 14.26
N ALA A 84 -17.91 1.14 13.87
CA ALA A 84 -18.39 -0.22 14.09
C ALA A 84 -18.48 -0.58 15.58
N HIS A 85 -17.48 -0.19 16.38
CA HIS A 85 -17.48 -0.39 17.84
C HIS A 85 -18.59 0.40 18.54
N GLY A 86 -18.87 1.64 18.10
CA GLY A 86 -19.96 2.44 18.66
C GLY A 86 -21.35 1.84 18.42
N ALA A 87 -21.51 1.03 17.37
CA ALA A 87 -22.75 0.34 17.04
C ALA A 87 -22.92 -1.00 17.78
N GLN A 88 -21.83 -1.65 18.21
CA GLN A 88 -21.84 -2.91 18.96
C GLN A 88 -21.57 -2.67 20.45
N GLN A 89 -22.52 -2.10 21.17
CA GLN A 89 -22.46 -2.06 22.65
C GLN A 89 -22.49 -3.50 23.19
N GLY A 90 -21.32 -4.08 23.53
CA GLY A 90 -21.25 -5.33 24.29
C GLY A 90 -20.11 -6.30 23.93
N ALA A 91 -19.41 -6.14 22.81
CA ALA A 91 -18.24 -6.95 22.49
C ALA A 91 -16.96 -6.15 22.76
N GLU A 92 -16.03 -6.72 23.54
CA GLU A 92 -14.64 -6.25 23.65
C GLU A 92 -13.94 -6.41 22.30
N ALA A 93 -14.35 -5.63 21.31
CA ALA A 93 -13.70 -5.61 20.03
C ALA A 93 -12.42 -4.78 20.20
N ALA A 94 -11.27 -5.47 20.09
CA ALA A 94 -9.96 -4.88 20.31
C ALA A 94 -9.80 -3.60 19.47
N ALA A 95 -9.35 -2.52 20.12
CA ALA A 95 -9.09 -1.27 19.44
C ALA A 95 -8.10 -1.50 18.29
N PHE A 96 -8.33 -0.83 17.15
CA PHE A 96 -7.41 -0.85 16.02
C PHE A 96 -6.00 -0.42 16.46
N ASP A 97 -5.06 -1.37 16.47
CA ASP A 97 -3.64 -1.12 16.69
C ASP A 97 -2.97 -0.72 15.37
N GLU A 98 -2.89 0.59 15.15
CA GLU A 98 -2.26 1.18 13.97
C GLU A 98 -0.78 0.79 13.84
N GLN A 99 -0.04 0.71 14.95
CA GLN A 99 1.40 0.41 14.93
C GLN A 99 1.66 -1.04 14.56
N ALA A 100 0.87 -1.97 15.09
CA ALA A 100 0.95 -3.38 14.72
C ALA A 100 0.64 -3.58 13.22
N MET A 101 -0.45 -2.97 12.73
CA MET A 101 -0.82 -3.01 11.33
C MET A 101 0.28 -2.45 10.42
N PHE A 102 0.89 -1.31 10.81
CA PHE A 102 1.98 -0.71 10.05
C PHE A 102 3.20 -1.62 9.97
N ARG A 103 3.61 -2.20 11.10
CA ARG A 103 4.74 -3.12 11.17
C ARG A 103 4.54 -4.33 10.28
N ASP A 104 3.36 -4.93 10.33
CA ASP A 104 3.03 -6.11 9.52
C ASP A 104 3.01 -5.74 8.02
N MET A 105 2.43 -4.59 7.67
CA MET A 105 2.41 -4.08 6.29
C MET A 105 3.84 -3.91 5.74
N VAL A 106 4.73 -3.30 6.51
CA VAL A 106 6.14 -3.13 6.12
C VAL A 106 6.84 -4.49 5.98
N GLY A 107 6.55 -5.44 6.88
CA GLY A 107 7.06 -6.81 6.79
C GLY A 107 6.63 -7.51 5.50
N PHE A 108 5.34 -7.44 5.15
CA PHE A 108 4.84 -7.99 3.88
C PHE A 108 5.38 -7.27 2.66
N ALA A 109 5.55 -5.94 2.73
CA ALA A 109 6.18 -5.19 1.65
C ALA A 109 7.61 -5.66 1.40
N ALA A 110 8.42 -5.82 2.46
CA ALA A 110 9.78 -6.34 2.36
C ALA A 110 9.82 -7.76 1.76
N PHE A 111 8.96 -8.66 2.24
CA PHE A 111 8.82 -10.00 1.67
C PHE A 111 8.49 -9.96 0.17
N TYR A 112 7.51 -9.14 -0.20
CA TYR A 112 7.08 -8.99 -1.59
C TYR A 112 8.20 -8.46 -2.50
N MET A 113 8.98 -7.49 -2.01
CA MET A 113 10.15 -6.95 -2.72
C MET A 113 11.24 -8.01 -2.93
N ILE A 114 11.57 -8.79 -1.89
CA ILE A 114 12.59 -9.84 -1.95
C ILE A 114 12.17 -10.90 -2.97
N ARG A 115 10.94 -11.43 -2.86
CA ARG A 115 10.39 -12.45 -3.76
C ARG A 115 10.37 -12.03 -5.24
N LEU A 116 10.26 -10.73 -5.52
CA LEU A 116 10.25 -10.23 -6.90
C LEU A 116 11.65 -9.94 -7.46
N THR A 117 12.67 -10.00 -6.62
CA THR A 117 14.05 -9.71 -7.01
C THR A 117 14.87 -10.99 -7.25
N ILE A 118 14.63 -12.03 -6.45
CA ILE A 118 15.32 -13.33 -6.49
C ILE A 118 14.29 -14.47 -6.44
#